data_AF-A0A8C6TCS7-F1
#
_entry.id   AF-A0A8C6TCS7-F1
#
_cell.length_a   1.000
_cell.length_b   1.000
_cell.length_c   1.000
_cell.angle_alpha   90.00
_cell.angle_beta   90.00
_cell.angle_gamma   90.00
#
_symmetry.space_group_name_H-M   'P 1'
#
loop_
_entity.id
_entity.type
_entity.pdbx_description
1 polymer ?
#
loop_
_entity_poly.entity_id
_entity_poly.type
_entity_poly.pdbx_seq_one_letter_code
_entity_poly.pdbx_strand_id
1 'polypeptide(L)'
;KPFYLYIVKVLRNSCTKFSLKIYYFHIIYCYLFCIAWSSIGCSFEDGLCSWLQGAEDNLDWTLGSGSTGTPNTGPTGDHTTGNGKYLYLNTSSVTQKGNKAQLKSTVLPSAGELGYCFGFWYHMFGPTVGSLRVFLQTADPFEKILVWQKSGNHGDQWLLMQSHVTTEKGHQLILEATAGGEAGDVAIDDISLAAGPFQCIKLYLYSTCHGHWCYGGAAPSCGDKFYKYWRRSVLGAILTMSRPR
;
A
#
# COMPACT_ATOMS: atom_id res chain seq x y z
N LYS A 1 50.04 33.78 -18.45
CA LYS A 1 49.20 33.72 -17.22
C LYS A 1 48.04 34.74 -17.23
N PRO A 2 47.04 34.64 -18.15
CA PRO A 2 45.70 35.15 -17.78
C PRO A 2 44.49 34.27 -18.17
N PHE A 3 44.63 33.21 -18.99
CA PHE A 3 43.47 32.45 -19.45
C PHE A 3 42.88 31.45 -18.43
N TYR A 4 43.67 30.98 -17.47
CA TYR A 4 43.22 30.00 -16.47
C TYR A 4 42.33 30.61 -15.36
N LEU A 5 42.42 31.92 -15.10
CA LEU A 5 41.64 32.56 -14.03
C LEU A 5 40.21 32.94 -14.46
N TYR A 6 39.92 33.02 -15.76
CA TYR A 6 38.59 33.38 -16.25
C TYR A 6 37.63 32.17 -16.25
N ILE A 7 38.14 30.97 -16.56
CA ILE A 7 37.35 29.73 -16.59
C ILE A 7 36.93 29.30 -15.18
N VAL A 8 37.80 29.46 -14.18
CA VAL A 8 37.49 29.14 -12.77
C VAL A 8 36.46 30.09 -12.16
N LYS A 9 36.38 31.34 -12.64
CA LYS A 9 35.42 32.33 -12.13
C LYS A 9 34.03 32.19 -12.77
N VAL A 10 33.95 31.68 -14.00
CA VAL A 10 32.67 31.38 -14.67
C VAL A 10 32.06 30.05 -14.16
N LEU A 11 32.87 29.03 -13.83
CA LEU A 11 32.37 27.74 -13.33
C LEU A 11 31.89 27.79 -11.87
N ARG A 12 32.43 28.69 -11.03
CA ARG A 12 31.96 28.85 -9.63
C ARG A 12 30.56 29.47 -9.50
N ASN A 13 30.13 30.28 -10.46
CA ASN A 13 28.83 30.96 -10.41
C ASN A 13 27.68 30.17 -11.06
N SER A 14 28.00 29.11 -11.82
CA SER A 14 26.99 28.25 -12.47
C SER A 14 26.60 27.04 -11.62
N CYS A 15 27.51 26.46 -10.83
CA CYS A 15 27.20 25.28 -10.01
C CYS A 15 26.30 25.57 -8.78
N THR A 16 26.37 26.76 -8.19
CA THR A 16 25.56 27.11 -7.01
C THR A 16 24.09 27.40 -7.37
N LYS A 17 23.83 27.99 -8.54
CA LYS A 17 22.47 28.31 -9.02
C LYS A 17 21.75 27.11 -9.65
N PHE A 18 22.49 26.20 -10.28
CA PHE A 18 21.95 24.96 -10.87
C PHE A 18 21.70 23.89 -9.80
N SER A 19 22.55 23.80 -8.77
CA SER A 19 22.39 22.87 -7.65
C SER A 19 21.18 23.21 -6.78
N LEU A 20 20.94 24.49 -6.44
CA LEU A 20 19.79 24.89 -5.62
C LEU A 20 18.44 24.66 -6.31
N LYS A 21 18.32 24.90 -7.62
CA LYS A 21 17.07 24.67 -8.36
C LYS A 21 16.72 23.19 -8.44
N ILE A 22 17.71 22.31 -8.69
CA ILE A 22 17.51 20.86 -8.72
C ILE A 22 17.20 20.35 -7.31
N TYR A 23 17.88 20.86 -6.28
CA TYR A 23 17.63 20.49 -4.88
C TYR A 23 16.23 20.93 -4.42
N TYR A 24 15.80 22.15 -4.76
CA TYR A 24 14.43 22.61 -4.52
C TYR A 24 13.41 21.79 -5.30
N PHE A 25 13.68 21.45 -6.57
CA PHE A 25 12.81 20.57 -7.36
C PHE A 25 12.68 19.19 -6.71
N HIS A 26 13.79 18.58 -6.29
CA HIS A 26 13.78 17.29 -5.60
C HIS A 26 13.07 17.36 -4.26
N ILE A 27 13.24 18.44 -3.48
CA ILE A 27 12.53 18.65 -2.22
C ILE A 27 11.03 18.81 -2.49
N ILE A 28 10.62 19.64 -3.45
CA ILE A 28 9.21 19.84 -3.80
C ILE A 28 8.59 18.54 -4.30
N TYR A 29 9.28 17.78 -5.16
CA TYR A 29 8.81 16.47 -5.62
C TYR A 29 8.73 15.47 -4.48
N CYS A 30 9.73 15.42 -3.60
CA CYS A 30 9.72 14.53 -2.44
C CYS A 30 8.59 14.92 -1.46
N TYR A 31 8.31 16.21 -1.30
CA TYR A 31 7.22 16.72 -0.47
C TYR A 31 5.86 16.44 -1.09
N LEU A 32 5.67 16.69 -2.39
CA LEU A 32 4.45 16.36 -3.13
C LEU A 32 4.21 14.85 -3.18
N PHE A 33 5.27 14.06 -3.37
CA PHE A 33 5.22 12.60 -3.32
C PHE A 33 4.84 12.12 -1.91
N CYS A 34 5.47 12.68 -0.86
CA CYS A 34 5.15 12.34 0.52
C CYS A 34 3.71 12.72 0.89
N ILE A 35 3.22 13.90 0.47
CA ILE A 35 1.83 14.32 0.68
C ILE A 35 0.87 13.34 -0.03
N ALA A 36 1.07 13.08 -1.32
CA ALA A 36 0.22 12.19 -2.11
C ALA A 36 0.19 10.74 -1.59
N TRP A 37 1.24 10.32 -0.87
CA TRP A 37 1.36 8.98 -0.31
C TRP A 37 0.82 8.89 1.12
N SER A 38 0.98 9.95 1.91
CA SER A 38 0.38 10.04 3.25
C SER A 38 -1.15 10.18 3.20
N SER A 39 -1.70 10.74 2.12
CA SER A 39 -3.15 10.98 1.96
C SER A 39 -3.98 9.73 1.62
N ILE A 40 -3.34 8.59 1.37
CA ILE A 40 -4.03 7.32 1.09
C ILE A 40 -4.32 6.51 2.35
N GLY A 41 -3.57 6.75 3.43
CA GLY A 41 -3.84 6.12 4.71
C GLY A 41 -5.25 6.45 5.19
N CYS A 42 -5.98 5.45 5.71
CA CYS A 42 -7.35 5.66 6.15
C CYS A 42 -7.75 4.66 7.23
N SER A 43 -8.07 5.18 8.41
CA SER A 43 -8.67 4.45 9.55
C SER A 43 -10.19 4.61 9.62
N PHE A 44 -10.80 5.26 8.62
CA PHE A 44 -12.25 5.46 8.50
C PHE A 44 -12.97 6.28 9.59
N GLU A 45 -12.27 6.73 10.63
CA GLU A 45 -12.83 7.56 11.72
C GLU A 45 -13.51 8.84 11.21
N ASP A 46 -12.89 9.49 10.22
CA ASP A 46 -13.38 10.73 9.59
C ASP A 46 -14.01 10.48 8.21
N GLY A 47 -14.51 9.26 7.97
CA GLY A 47 -15.13 8.86 6.71
C GLY A 47 -14.16 8.21 5.73
N LEU A 48 -14.40 8.31 4.42
CA LEU A 48 -13.62 7.58 3.40
C LEU A 48 -12.22 8.15 3.13
N CYS A 49 -11.79 9.18 3.85
CA CYS A 49 -10.54 9.89 3.59
C CYS A 49 -10.47 10.36 2.12
N SER A 50 -9.47 9.91 1.36
CA SER A 50 -9.34 10.17 -0.09
C SER A 50 -9.86 9.02 -0.97
N TRP A 51 -10.48 7.99 -0.38
CA TRP A 51 -11.02 6.85 -1.11
C TRP A 51 -12.42 7.15 -1.66
N LEU A 52 -12.72 6.55 -2.81
CA LEU A 52 -13.96 6.75 -3.55
C LEU A 52 -14.69 5.43 -3.76
N GLN A 53 -16.00 5.44 -3.57
CA GLN A 53 -16.88 4.35 -3.98
C GLN A 53 -16.81 4.11 -5.50
N GLY A 54 -16.87 2.84 -5.91
CA GLY A 54 -17.19 2.49 -7.28
C GLY A 54 -18.58 3.01 -7.66
N ALA A 55 -18.75 3.40 -8.92
CA ALA A 55 -20.05 3.84 -9.45
C ALA A 55 -20.65 2.84 -10.45
N GLU A 56 -19.89 1.81 -10.83
CA GLU A 56 -20.23 0.81 -11.85
C GLU A 56 -20.14 -0.61 -11.26
N ASP A 57 -20.55 -0.75 -10.01
CA ASP A 57 -20.64 -1.99 -9.26
C ASP A 57 -22.07 -2.22 -8.74
N ASN A 58 -22.29 -3.34 -8.07
CA ASN A 58 -23.63 -3.77 -7.67
C ASN A 58 -24.02 -3.30 -6.27
N LEU A 59 -23.01 -2.99 -5.46
CA LEU A 59 -23.09 -2.70 -4.03
C LEU A 59 -22.07 -1.63 -3.68
N ASP A 60 -22.30 -0.95 -2.56
CA ASP A 60 -21.35 -0.02 -1.96
C ASP A 60 -20.72 -0.58 -0.68
N TRP A 61 -19.54 -0.08 -0.34
CA TRP A 61 -18.98 -0.30 0.99
C TRP A 61 -19.75 0.56 1.99
N THR A 62 -20.09 -0.01 3.13
CA THR A 62 -20.82 0.65 4.20
C THR A 62 -19.87 1.03 5.32
N LEU A 63 -19.92 2.30 5.74
CA LEU A 63 -19.23 2.77 6.94
C LEU A 63 -20.04 2.36 8.17
N GLY A 64 -19.41 1.58 9.06
CA GLY A 64 -20.04 1.04 10.26
C GLY A 64 -19.19 1.21 11.50
N SER A 65 -19.82 0.91 12.64
CA SER A 65 -19.20 0.85 13.97
C SER A 65 -19.92 -0.23 14.79
N GLY A 66 -19.20 -0.96 15.65
CA GLY A 66 -19.77 -2.07 16.42
C GLY A 66 -20.00 -3.32 15.59
N SER A 67 -21.04 -4.10 15.89
CA SER A 67 -21.38 -5.33 15.16
C SER A 67 -22.12 -5.03 13.84
N THR A 68 -21.91 -5.87 12.83
CA THR A 68 -22.70 -5.84 11.59
C THR A 68 -24.14 -6.31 11.83
N GLY A 69 -25.03 -6.04 10.86
CA GLY A 69 -26.47 -6.34 10.99
C GLY A 69 -26.83 -7.82 10.91
N THR A 70 -25.90 -8.68 10.52
CA THR A 70 -26.11 -10.13 10.33
C THR A 70 -25.58 -10.91 11.53
N PRO A 71 -26.39 -11.77 12.18
CA PRO A 71 -25.94 -12.50 13.37
C PRO A 71 -24.82 -13.50 13.07
N ASN A 72 -23.85 -13.61 13.99
CA ASN A 72 -22.69 -14.51 13.89
C ASN A 72 -21.85 -14.32 12.62
N THR A 73 -21.71 -13.07 12.15
CA THR A 73 -20.85 -12.69 11.03
C THR A 73 -20.16 -11.35 11.33
N GLY A 74 -19.16 -11.02 10.53
CA GLY A 74 -18.48 -9.73 10.60
C GLY A 74 -17.75 -9.50 11.94
N PRO A 75 -17.08 -8.34 12.07
CA PRO A 75 -16.43 -7.97 13.30
C PRO A 75 -17.43 -7.47 14.35
N THR A 76 -17.00 -7.47 15.63
CA THR A 76 -17.73 -6.84 16.73
C THR A 76 -17.40 -5.35 16.91
N GLY A 77 -16.36 -4.87 16.23
CA GLY A 77 -15.89 -3.48 16.24
C GLY A 77 -14.70 -3.28 15.30
N ASP A 78 -14.22 -2.04 15.18
CA ASP A 78 -13.04 -1.69 14.38
C ASP A 78 -11.77 -2.42 14.85
N HIS A 79 -10.75 -2.44 14.01
CA HIS A 79 -9.48 -3.07 14.35
C HIS A 79 -8.70 -2.27 15.41
N THR A 80 -8.73 -0.94 15.38
CA THR A 80 -7.87 -0.10 16.22
C THR A 80 -8.29 -0.12 17.69
N THR A 81 -9.58 0.09 17.99
CA THR A 81 -10.08 0.30 19.36
C THR A 81 -11.19 -0.66 19.79
N GLY A 82 -11.84 -1.34 18.85
CA GLY A 82 -13.09 -2.07 19.03
C GLY A 82 -14.35 -1.20 19.12
N ASN A 83 -14.24 0.13 19.11
CA ASN A 83 -15.38 1.07 19.20
C ASN A 83 -15.37 2.20 18.15
N GLY A 84 -14.37 2.20 17.27
CA GLY A 84 -14.22 3.12 16.14
C GLY A 84 -15.03 2.70 14.93
N LYS A 85 -14.59 3.14 13.76
CA LYS A 85 -15.26 2.92 12.48
C LYS A 85 -14.43 2.04 11.57
N TYR A 86 -15.12 1.29 10.73
CA TYR A 86 -14.52 0.46 9.70
C TYR A 86 -15.45 0.39 8.49
N LEU A 87 -14.93 -0.09 7.35
CA LEU A 87 -15.77 -0.37 6.18
C LEU A 87 -16.13 -1.84 6.12
N TYR A 88 -17.36 -2.13 5.73
CA TYR A 88 -17.79 -3.49 5.47
C TYR A 88 -18.76 -3.59 4.30
N LEU A 89 -18.82 -4.75 3.69
CA LEU A 89 -19.83 -5.07 2.70
C LEU A 89 -21.11 -5.51 3.42
N ASN A 90 -22.15 -4.69 3.37
CA ASN A 90 -23.44 -5.07 3.93
C ASN A 90 -24.11 -6.14 3.05
N THR A 91 -24.17 -7.39 3.52
CA THR A 91 -24.80 -8.49 2.79
C THR A 91 -26.26 -8.76 3.14
N SER A 92 -26.85 -8.01 4.09
CA SER A 92 -28.19 -8.31 4.63
C SER A 92 -29.34 -8.22 3.61
N SER A 93 -29.11 -7.55 2.49
CA SER A 93 -30.11 -7.35 1.42
C SER A 93 -29.61 -7.80 0.06
N VAL A 94 -28.55 -8.62 0.02
CA VAL A 94 -27.97 -9.08 -1.24
C VAL A 94 -28.83 -10.19 -1.83
N THR A 95 -29.50 -9.87 -2.94
CA THR A 95 -30.37 -10.80 -3.67
C THR A 95 -29.60 -11.77 -4.58
N GLN A 96 -28.33 -11.48 -4.90
CA GLN A 96 -27.52 -12.28 -5.83
C GLN A 96 -26.07 -12.45 -5.37
N LYS A 97 -25.62 -13.70 -5.31
CA LYS A 97 -24.21 -14.05 -5.07
C LYS A 97 -23.33 -13.51 -6.19
N GLY A 98 -22.17 -12.96 -5.83
CA GLY A 98 -21.21 -12.41 -6.79
C GLY A 98 -21.38 -10.92 -7.05
N ASN A 99 -22.44 -10.28 -6.52
CA ASN A 99 -22.52 -8.83 -6.44
C ASN A 99 -21.26 -8.27 -5.76
N LYS A 100 -20.71 -7.21 -6.33
CA LYS A 100 -19.43 -6.64 -5.89
C LYS A 100 -19.58 -5.18 -5.47
N ALA A 101 -18.68 -4.75 -4.59
CA ALA A 101 -18.43 -3.36 -4.24
C ALA A 101 -16.94 -3.05 -4.41
N GLN A 102 -16.62 -1.89 -4.97
CA GLN A 102 -15.27 -1.41 -5.16
C GLN A 102 -15.03 -0.14 -4.33
N LEU A 103 -13.86 -0.09 -3.70
CA LEU A 103 -13.31 1.12 -3.11
C LEU A 103 -12.02 1.45 -3.86
N LYS A 104 -11.92 2.66 -4.39
CA LYS A 104 -10.84 3.09 -5.29
C LYS A 104 -10.02 4.20 -4.64
N SER A 105 -8.71 4.08 -4.69
CA SER A 105 -7.82 5.16 -4.26
C SER A 105 -7.89 6.32 -5.25
N THR A 106 -7.37 7.50 -4.87
CA THR A 106 -6.95 8.49 -5.87
C THR A 106 -5.87 7.91 -6.78
N VAL A 107 -5.62 8.54 -7.93
CA VAL A 107 -4.51 8.17 -8.80
C VAL A 107 -3.19 8.42 -8.08
N LEU A 108 -2.44 7.35 -7.86
CA LEU A 108 -1.09 7.37 -7.34
C LEU A 108 -0.08 7.59 -8.46
N PRO A 109 1.04 8.28 -8.21
CA PRO A 109 2.13 8.37 -9.16
C PRO A 109 2.78 6.99 -9.38
N SER A 110 3.74 6.94 -10.31
CA SER A 110 4.61 5.75 -10.45
C SER A 110 5.19 5.35 -9.10
N ALA A 111 5.16 4.05 -8.81
CA ALA A 111 5.75 3.48 -7.60
C ALA A 111 7.28 3.36 -7.73
N GLY A 112 7.79 3.35 -8.97
CA GLY A 112 9.21 3.19 -9.31
C GLY A 112 9.79 1.84 -8.89
N GLU A 113 11.10 1.68 -9.10
CA GLU A 113 11.82 0.41 -8.87
C GLU A 113 11.76 -0.08 -7.41
N LEU A 114 11.77 0.85 -6.44
CA LEU A 114 11.70 0.48 -5.02
C LEU A 114 10.26 0.12 -4.60
N GLY A 115 9.27 0.64 -5.31
CA GLY A 115 7.86 0.39 -5.03
C GLY A 115 7.42 0.82 -3.62
N TYR A 116 6.36 0.18 -3.14
CA TYR A 116 5.82 0.42 -1.81
C TYR A 116 5.12 -0.77 -1.18
N CYS A 117 5.04 -0.75 0.13
CA CYS A 117 4.24 -1.70 0.88
C CYS A 117 2.84 -1.15 1.06
N PHE A 118 1.86 -1.79 0.44
CA PHE A 118 0.44 -1.57 0.68
C PHE A 118 -0.03 -2.53 1.78
N GLY A 119 -0.82 -2.06 2.73
CA GLY A 119 -1.44 -2.94 3.71
C GLY A 119 -2.71 -2.38 4.32
N PHE A 120 -3.52 -3.28 4.85
CA PHE A 120 -4.75 -2.97 5.58
C PHE A 120 -5.16 -4.19 6.41
N TRP A 121 -6.02 -3.97 7.40
CA TRP A 121 -6.63 -5.03 8.19
C TRP A 121 -7.93 -5.48 7.56
N TYR A 122 -8.20 -6.78 7.55
CA TYR A 122 -9.44 -7.34 7.03
C TYR A 122 -10.05 -8.34 8.01
N HIS A 123 -11.38 -8.43 7.99
CA HIS A 123 -12.15 -9.41 8.75
C HIS A 123 -13.13 -10.10 7.80
N MET A 124 -13.15 -11.42 7.82
CA MET A 124 -13.92 -12.24 6.88
C MET A 124 -14.55 -13.41 7.64
N PHE A 125 -15.77 -13.21 8.14
CA PHE A 125 -16.43 -14.16 9.03
C PHE A 125 -17.90 -14.41 8.66
N GLY A 126 -18.26 -15.69 8.63
CA GLY A 126 -19.61 -16.16 8.38
C GLY A 126 -19.69 -17.35 7.41
N PRO A 127 -20.83 -18.05 7.35
CA PRO A 127 -21.00 -19.22 6.50
C PRO A 127 -20.97 -18.93 4.99
N THR A 128 -21.37 -17.73 4.56
CA THR A 128 -21.45 -17.36 3.14
C THR A 128 -20.57 -16.17 2.79
N VAL A 129 -19.37 -16.09 3.38
CA VAL A 129 -18.39 -15.05 3.04
C VAL A 129 -17.97 -15.23 1.58
N GLY A 130 -17.96 -14.13 0.83
CA GLY A 130 -17.53 -14.14 -0.56
C GLY A 130 -16.02 -13.99 -0.70
N SER A 131 -15.55 -12.92 -1.33
CA SER A 131 -14.12 -12.71 -1.59
C SER A 131 -13.72 -11.26 -1.43
N LEU A 132 -12.45 -11.04 -1.13
CA LEU A 132 -11.81 -9.74 -1.08
C LEU A 132 -10.59 -9.76 -1.99
N ARG A 133 -10.51 -8.82 -2.92
CA ARG A 133 -9.44 -8.71 -3.90
C ARG A 133 -8.85 -7.31 -3.89
N VAL A 134 -7.55 -7.24 -4.17
CA VAL A 134 -6.84 -5.99 -4.44
C VAL A 134 -6.38 -6.03 -5.88
N PHE A 135 -6.80 -5.03 -6.65
CA PHE A 135 -6.34 -4.81 -8.00
C PHE A 135 -5.49 -3.55 -8.11
N LEU A 136 -4.53 -3.59 -9.02
CA LEU A 136 -3.83 -2.43 -9.53
C LEU A 136 -4.38 -2.11 -10.92
N GLN A 137 -4.83 -0.88 -11.13
CA GLN A 137 -5.32 -0.40 -12.42
C GLN A 137 -4.46 0.77 -12.88
N THR A 138 -3.93 0.72 -14.10
CA THR A 138 -3.16 1.84 -14.66
C THR A 138 -4.06 2.76 -15.49
N ALA A 139 -3.50 3.62 -16.34
CA ALA A 139 -4.27 4.52 -17.21
C ALA A 139 -5.22 3.78 -18.17
N ASP A 140 -4.97 2.49 -18.45
CA ASP A 140 -5.91 1.64 -19.17
C ASP A 140 -6.98 1.12 -18.20
N PRO A 141 -8.26 1.55 -18.33
CA PRO A 141 -9.33 1.08 -17.47
C PRO A 141 -9.69 -0.39 -17.69
N PHE A 142 -9.28 -1.00 -18.80
CA PHE A 142 -9.57 -2.39 -19.12
C PHE A 142 -8.54 -3.36 -18.54
N GLU A 143 -7.35 -2.87 -18.15
CA GLU A 143 -6.31 -3.69 -17.54
C GLU A 143 -6.29 -3.53 -16.01
N LYS A 144 -6.85 -4.53 -15.32
CA LYS A 144 -6.71 -4.71 -13.86
C LYS A 144 -5.77 -5.87 -13.58
N ILE A 145 -4.71 -5.59 -12.81
CA ILE A 145 -3.75 -6.59 -12.37
C ILE A 145 -4.13 -7.04 -10.95
N LEU A 146 -4.36 -8.33 -10.75
CA LEU A 146 -4.64 -8.88 -9.42
C LEU A 146 -3.35 -8.88 -8.58
N VAL A 147 -3.37 -8.14 -7.47
CA VAL A 147 -2.25 -8.04 -6.52
C VAL A 147 -2.40 -9.06 -5.39
N TRP A 148 -3.62 -9.25 -4.90
CA TRP A 148 -3.89 -10.13 -3.76
C TRP A 148 -5.37 -10.53 -3.73
N GLN A 149 -5.66 -11.71 -3.17
CA GLN A 149 -7.03 -12.13 -2.90
C GLN A 149 -7.14 -13.09 -1.71
N LYS A 150 -8.31 -13.06 -1.07
CA LYS A 150 -8.82 -14.08 -0.13
C LYS A 150 -10.30 -14.35 -0.38
N SER A 151 -10.76 -15.51 0.05
CA SER A 151 -12.13 -15.96 -0.17
C SER A 151 -12.58 -16.92 0.91
N GLY A 152 -13.86 -16.85 1.26
CA GLY A 152 -14.46 -17.68 2.29
C GLY A 152 -14.16 -17.19 3.70
N ASN A 153 -14.54 -18.03 4.67
CA ASN A 153 -14.42 -17.73 6.09
C ASN A 153 -12.96 -17.82 6.56
N HIS A 154 -12.49 -16.81 7.28
CA HIS A 154 -11.17 -16.73 7.91
C HIS A 154 -11.24 -16.62 9.44
N GLY A 155 -12.43 -16.81 10.02
CA GLY A 155 -12.68 -16.77 11.45
C GLY A 155 -13.00 -15.37 11.96
N ASP A 156 -13.47 -15.30 13.19
CA ASP A 156 -13.81 -14.05 13.86
C ASP A 156 -12.55 -13.37 14.43
N GLN A 157 -11.75 -12.80 13.53
CA GLN A 157 -10.53 -12.07 13.87
C GLN A 157 -10.14 -11.11 12.75
N TRP A 158 -9.55 -9.98 13.13
CA TRP A 158 -8.88 -9.09 12.20
C TRP A 158 -7.53 -9.67 11.79
N LEU A 159 -7.26 -9.69 10.49
CA LEU A 159 -6.02 -10.20 9.89
C LEU A 159 -5.35 -9.11 9.08
N LEU A 160 -4.02 -9.03 9.17
CA LEU A 160 -3.24 -8.07 8.39
C LEU A 160 -2.98 -8.62 6.98
N MET A 161 -3.32 -7.82 5.97
CA MET A 161 -2.88 -7.99 4.59
C MET A 161 -1.76 -7.00 4.29
N GLN A 162 -0.69 -7.49 3.64
CA GLN A 162 0.33 -6.63 3.05
C GLN A 162 0.77 -7.16 1.69
N SER A 163 1.11 -6.26 0.77
CA SER A 163 1.67 -6.58 -0.52
C SER A 163 2.67 -5.52 -0.98
N HIS A 164 3.77 -5.96 -1.60
CA HIS A 164 4.74 -5.07 -2.23
C HIS A 164 4.27 -4.76 -3.66
N VAL A 165 4.11 -3.47 -3.96
CA VAL A 165 3.62 -2.97 -5.24
C VAL A 165 4.75 -2.25 -5.96
N THR A 166 5.01 -2.66 -7.21
CA THR A 166 5.97 -2.02 -8.13
C THR A 166 5.28 -1.74 -9.46
N THR A 167 5.37 -0.51 -9.95
CA THR A 167 4.82 -0.10 -11.24
C THR A 167 5.48 1.19 -11.70
N GLU A 168 5.81 1.26 -12.99
CA GLU A 168 6.39 2.44 -13.62
C GLU A 168 5.34 3.47 -14.08
N LYS A 169 4.06 3.12 -13.98
CA LYS A 169 2.93 3.95 -14.42
C LYS A 169 2.15 4.49 -13.22
N GLY A 170 1.53 5.66 -13.41
CA GLY A 170 0.46 6.10 -12.52
C GLY A 170 -0.66 5.07 -12.47
N HIS A 171 -1.23 4.84 -11.29
CA HIS A 171 -2.14 3.73 -11.04
C HIS A 171 -3.11 4.02 -9.90
N GLN A 172 -4.16 3.21 -9.79
CA GLN A 172 -5.09 3.18 -8.66
C GLN A 172 -5.05 1.80 -8.01
N LEU A 173 -5.24 1.79 -6.69
CA LEU A 173 -5.56 0.59 -5.94
C LEU A 173 -7.09 0.46 -5.88
N ILE A 174 -7.58 -0.75 -6.14
CA ILE A 174 -9.01 -1.07 -6.06
C ILE A 174 -9.20 -2.23 -5.10
N LEU A 175 -9.92 -1.99 -4.03
CA LEU A 175 -10.34 -2.98 -3.06
C LEU A 175 -11.75 -3.43 -3.46
N GLU A 176 -11.85 -4.66 -3.94
CA GLU A 176 -13.10 -5.25 -4.42
C GLU A 176 -13.55 -6.35 -3.47
N ALA A 177 -14.71 -6.17 -2.84
CA ALA A 177 -15.39 -7.23 -2.12
C ALA A 177 -16.52 -7.80 -2.96
N THR A 178 -16.76 -9.11 -2.88
CA THR A 178 -17.91 -9.77 -3.49
C THR A 178 -18.74 -10.46 -2.42
N ALA A 179 -20.06 -10.37 -2.50
CA ALA A 179 -20.96 -11.08 -1.60
C ALA A 179 -21.00 -12.59 -1.93
N GLY A 180 -20.85 -13.43 -0.91
CA GLY A 180 -20.95 -14.90 -1.04
C GLY A 180 -22.35 -15.46 -0.74
N GLY A 181 -23.21 -14.65 -0.11
CA GLY A 181 -24.58 -14.92 0.33
C GLY A 181 -25.00 -13.88 1.37
N GLU A 182 -26.10 -14.10 2.09
CA GLU A 182 -26.67 -13.14 3.05
C GLU A 182 -26.03 -13.19 4.44
N ALA A 183 -25.25 -14.23 4.76
CA ALA A 183 -24.66 -14.48 6.07
C ALA A 183 -23.13 -14.60 5.97
N GLY A 184 -22.45 -13.56 5.49
CA GLY A 184 -20.99 -13.56 5.46
C GLY A 184 -20.44 -12.20 5.08
N ASP A 185 -19.86 -11.53 6.07
CA ASP A 185 -19.35 -10.18 5.92
C ASP A 185 -17.88 -10.18 5.51
N VAL A 186 -17.53 -9.12 4.78
CA VAL A 186 -16.16 -8.74 4.48
C VAL A 186 -15.98 -7.32 5.00
N ALA A 187 -15.06 -7.13 5.93
CA ALA A 187 -14.72 -5.82 6.48
C ALA A 187 -13.24 -5.50 6.27
N ILE A 188 -12.95 -4.21 6.18
CA ILE A 188 -11.60 -3.66 6.06
C ILE A 188 -11.43 -2.46 7.00
N ASP A 189 -10.21 -2.27 7.47
CA ASP A 189 -9.84 -1.17 8.34
C ASP A 189 -8.35 -0.81 8.16
N ASP A 190 -7.93 0.36 8.66
CA ASP A 190 -6.53 0.76 8.79
C ASP A 190 -5.68 0.59 7.52
N ILE A 191 -6.13 1.22 6.44
CA ILE A 191 -5.38 1.26 5.19
C ILE A 191 -4.09 2.06 5.39
N SER A 192 -2.96 1.53 4.92
CA SER A 192 -1.64 2.15 5.04
C SER A 192 -0.75 1.88 3.83
N LEU A 193 0.06 2.90 3.49
CA LEU A 193 1.11 2.81 2.48
C LEU A 193 2.45 3.23 3.10
N ALA A 194 3.49 2.42 2.89
CA ALA A 194 4.84 2.74 3.31
C ALA A 194 5.80 2.68 2.11
N ALA A 195 6.64 3.71 1.96
CA ALA A 195 7.60 3.79 0.87
C ALA A 195 8.66 2.67 0.92
N GLY A 196 8.98 2.12 -0.24
CA GLY A 196 9.93 1.04 -0.40
C GLY A 196 9.44 -0.32 0.10
N PRO A 197 10.24 -1.38 -0.09
CA PRO A 197 9.82 -2.74 0.21
C PRO A 197 10.00 -3.12 1.69
N PHE A 198 10.75 -2.33 2.46
CA PHE A 198 11.25 -2.71 3.78
C PHE A 198 10.14 -3.02 4.78
N GLN A 199 9.00 -2.34 4.70
CA GLN A 199 7.90 -2.57 5.62
C GLN A 199 7.22 -3.92 5.38
N CYS A 200 7.11 -4.35 4.12
CA CYS A 200 6.62 -5.68 3.76
C CYS A 200 7.64 -6.76 4.16
N ILE A 201 8.93 -6.52 3.88
CA ILE A 201 10.01 -7.50 4.14
C ILE A 201 10.21 -7.78 5.64
N LYS A 202 10.06 -6.78 6.52
CA LYS A 202 10.20 -6.96 7.98
C LYS A 202 9.27 -8.05 8.52
N LEU A 203 8.05 -8.14 8.00
CA LEU A 203 7.06 -9.13 8.43
C LEU A 203 7.23 -10.49 7.75
N TYR A 204 7.73 -10.55 6.51
CA TYR A 204 8.12 -11.83 5.90
C TYR A 204 9.25 -12.52 6.68
N LEU A 205 10.23 -11.76 7.17
CA LEU A 205 11.31 -12.29 8.02
C LEU A 205 10.79 -12.67 9.41
N TYR A 206 9.89 -11.88 10.00
CA TYR A 206 9.31 -12.20 11.32
C TYR A 206 8.40 -13.44 11.28
N SER A 207 7.56 -13.58 10.25
CA SER A 207 6.67 -14.73 10.05
C SER A 207 7.41 -16.02 9.68
N THR A 208 8.55 -15.93 8.98
CA THR A 208 9.45 -17.08 8.78
C THR A 208 10.26 -17.44 10.02
N CYS A 209 10.44 -16.51 10.97
CA CYS A 209 11.09 -16.75 12.25
C CYS A 209 10.16 -17.28 13.37
N HIS A 210 8.84 -17.38 13.14
CA HIS A 210 7.94 -18.06 14.07
C HIS A 210 8.13 -19.58 13.97
N GLY A 211 9.20 -20.07 14.59
CA GLY A 211 9.53 -21.49 14.61
C GLY A 211 10.67 -21.89 15.52
N HIS A 212 11.75 -21.12 15.69
CA HIS A 212 12.80 -21.43 16.65
C HIS A 212 13.45 -20.17 17.23
N TRP A 213 13.62 -20.20 18.55
CA TRP A 213 14.23 -19.18 19.40
C TRP A 213 15.55 -18.61 18.86
N CYS A 214 15.71 -17.30 18.93
CA CYS A 214 17.02 -16.65 18.97
C CYS A 214 17.12 -15.83 20.26
N TYR A 215 17.54 -16.45 21.36
CA TYR A 215 18.08 -15.72 22.51
C TYR A 215 19.52 -15.30 22.21
N GLY A 216 19.83 -14.06 22.63
CA GLY A 216 21.12 -13.37 22.61
C GLY A 216 22.37 -14.16 22.21
N GLY A 217 22.95 -13.76 21.08
CA GLY A 217 24.29 -14.19 20.66
C GLY A 217 24.46 -13.94 19.16
N ALA A 218 25.46 -13.14 18.80
CA ALA A 218 25.75 -12.77 17.41
C ALA A 218 25.88 -14.02 16.50
N ALA A 219 25.06 -14.09 15.44
CA ALA A 219 25.22 -15.04 14.34
C ALA A 219 25.61 -14.29 13.05
N PRO A 220 26.83 -14.45 12.51
CA PRO A 220 27.34 -13.67 11.37
C PRO A 220 26.77 -14.01 9.97
N SER A 221 25.84 -14.95 9.81
CA SER A 221 25.54 -15.52 8.48
C SER A 221 24.34 -14.92 7.73
N CYS A 222 23.56 -14.00 8.33
CA CYS A 222 22.50 -13.27 7.63
C CYS A 222 22.99 -11.98 6.94
N GLY A 223 24.12 -11.42 7.39
CA GLY A 223 24.66 -10.14 6.89
C GLY A 223 25.27 -10.21 5.49
N ASP A 224 25.80 -11.36 5.07
CA ASP A 224 26.58 -11.45 3.83
C ASP A 224 25.73 -11.46 2.54
N LYS A 225 24.50 -11.98 2.61
CA LYS A 225 23.56 -11.87 1.48
C LYS A 225 22.98 -10.45 1.37
N PHE A 226 22.77 -9.79 2.51
CA PHE A 226 22.32 -8.40 2.58
C PHE A 226 23.37 -7.41 2.03
N TYR A 227 24.65 -7.59 2.39
CA TYR A 227 25.75 -6.76 1.87
C TYR A 227 25.95 -6.92 0.35
N LYS A 228 25.80 -8.14 -0.19
CA LYS A 228 25.89 -8.40 -1.64
C LYS A 228 24.74 -7.78 -2.43
N TYR A 229 23.52 -7.75 -1.88
CA TYR A 229 22.38 -7.06 -2.49
C TYR A 229 22.55 -5.53 -2.43
N TRP A 230 22.95 -5.01 -1.27
CA TRP A 230 23.25 -3.57 -1.07
C TRP A 230 24.34 -3.05 -2.02
N ARG A 231 25.43 -3.81 -2.23
CA ARG A 231 26.48 -3.45 -3.20
C ARG A 231 26.01 -3.40 -4.65
N ARG A 232 25.06 -4.24 -5.07
CA ARG A 232 24.59 -4.26 -6.47
C ARG A 232 23.58 -3.15 -6.74
N SER A 233 22.65 -2.90 -5.82
CA SER A 233 21.57 -1.94 -6.02
C SER A 233 22.00 -0.48 -5.76
N VAL A 234 22.89 -0.24 -4.77
CA VAL A 234 23.31 1.13 -4.41
C VAL A 234 24.50 1.62 -5.27
N LEU A 235 25.50 0.78 -5.58
CA LEU A 235 26.55 1.22 -6.52
C LEU A 235 26.05 1.34 -7.96
N GLY A 236 25.06 0.55 -8.37
CA GLY A 236 24.43 0.66 -9.68
C GLY A 236 23.76 2.02 -9.90
N ALA A 237 23.04 2.51 -8.89
CA ALA A 237 22.40 3.82 -8.89
C ALA A 237 23.40 4.99 -8.79
N ILE A 238 24.51 4.82 -8.06
CA ILE A 238 25.54 5.87 -7.93
C ILE A 238 26.37 6.02 -9.22
N LEU A 239 26.62 4.95 -9.96
CA LEU A 239 27.45 4.99 -11.18
C LEU A 239 26.69 5.45 -12.44
N THR A 240 25.35 5.39 -12.46
CA THR A 240 24.53 5.92 -13.55
C THR A 240 24.29 7.44 -13.43
N MET A 241 24.40 8.01 -12.22
CA MET A 241 24.28 9.45 -11.99
C MET A 241 25.57 10.25 -12.25
N SER A 242 26.71 9.59 -12.52
CA SER A 242 28.02 10.24 -12.68
C SER A 242 28.55 10.29 -14.12
N ARG A 243 27.74 9.99 -15.15
CA ARG A 243 28.14 10.20 -16.55
C ARG A 243 27.53 11.50 -17.09
N PRO A 244 28.30 12.59 -17.22
CA PRO A 244 27.86 13.74 -17.99
C PRO A 244 27.83 13.36 -19.48
N ARG A 245 26.78 13.82 -20.19
CA ARG A 245 26.80 13.94 -21.66
C ARG A 245 27.68 15.11 -22.06
#